data_AF-A0A959FK49-F1
#
_entry.id   AF-A0A959FK49-F1
#
_cell.length_a   1.000
_cell.length_b   1.000
_cell.length_c   1.000
_cell.angle_alpha   90.00
_cell.angle_beta   90.00
_cell.angle_gamma   90.00
#
_symmetry.space_group_name_H-M   'P 1'
#
loop_
_entity.id
_entity.type
_entity.pdbx_description
1 polymer ?
#
loop_
_entity_poly.entity_id
_entity_poly.type
_entity_poly.pdbx_seq_one_letter_code
_entity_poly.pdbx_strand_id
1 'polypeptide(L)'
;WRAFLGLRKSWLSREIVIFGAWPPMAILVCGMLWFDFTALLPAVALACCLIGLLGVFCSVMVYADTHRDFWRIDRSLARFYGTALLAGSSISIAITAYLEPSPPGFLWGLFGLGLIAKTAIEISSLLPARHGDWSYAKKSALLQLGPLHQTLTTRWLLLVLGAAMLLLNPIAASFLILSGEWLARSLFFRAVAAPKMPGNPSSSTS
;
A
#
# COMPACT_ATOMS: atom_id res chain seq x y z
N TRP A 1 -11.76 -10.11 22.01
CA TRP A 1 -11.89 -9.34 23.27
C TRP A 1 -10.66 -8.49 23.61
N ARG A 2 -9.42 -9.04 23.57
CA ARG A 2 -8.18 -8.27 23.89
C ARG A 2 -7.95 -7.01 23.05
N ALA A 3 -8.35 -7.03 21.77
CA ALA A 3 -8.25 -5.86 20.89
C ALA A 3 -9.05 -4.65 21.40
N PHE A 4 -10.16 -4.84 22.12
CA PHE A 4 -10.94 -3.70 22.63
C PHE A 4 -10.29 -3.04 23.86
N LEU A 5 -9.58 -3.80 24.68
CA LEU A 5 -8.84 -3.27 25.83
C LEU A 5 -7.61 -2.44 25.42
N GLY A 6 -7.02 -2.75 24.27
CA GLY A 6 -5.80 -2.12 23.77
C GLY A 6 -6.00 -0.80 23.02
N LEU A 7 -7.24 -0.34 22.81
CA LEU A 7 -7.57 0.73 21.85
C LEU A 7 -6.82 2.04 22.11
N ARG A 8 -6.59 2.37 23.39
CA ARG A 8 -5.85 3.58 23.76
C ARG A 8 -4.34 3.43 23.64
N LYS A 9 -3.80 2.21 23.74
CA LYS A 9 -2.36 1.95 23.92
C LYS A 9 -1.66 1.32 22.72
N SER A 10 -2.37 0.63 21.82
CA SER A 10 -1.74 -0.15 20.75
C SER A 10 -2.35 0.17 19.39
N TRP A 11 -1.49 0.51 18.43
CA TRP A 11 -1.88 0.71 17.03
C TRP A 11 -2.43 -0.57 16.39
N LEU A 12 -1.91 -1.74 16.76
CA LEU A 12 -2.40 -3.03 16.28
C LEU A 12 -3.85 -3.28 16.72
N SER A 13 -4.19 -2.88 17.95
CA SER A 13 -5.57 -2.96 18.45
C SER A 13 -6.50 -2.02 17.68
N ARG A 14 -6.08 -0.79 17.39
CA ARG A 14 -6.84 0.18 16.57
C ARG A 14 -7.08 -0.36 15.16
N GLU A 15 -6.04 -0.90 14.53
CA GLU A 15 -6.11 -1.53 13.20
C GLU A 15 -7.14 -2.65 13.16
N ILE A 16 -7.10 -3.59 14.11
CA ILE A 16 -8.06 -4.71 14.18
C ILE A 16 -9.50 -4.21 14.30
N VAL A 17 -9.76 -3.20 15.14
CA VAL A 17 -11.12 -2.69 15.34
C VAL A 17 -11.63 -1.95 14.11
N ILE A 18 -10.80 -1.09 13.52
CA ILE A 18 -11.21 -0.28 12.36
C ILE A 18 -11.40 -1.16 11.11
N PHE A 19 -10.46 -2.07 10.82
CA PHE A 19 -10.66 -3.03 9.72
C PHE A 19 -11.74 -4.07 10.04
N GLY A 20 -12.02 -4.36 11.31
CA GLY A 20 -13.16 -5.19 11.68
C GLY A 20 -14.50 -4.51 11.37
N ALA A 21 -14.58 -3.18 11.49
CA ALA A 21 -15.78 -2.40 11.21
C ALA A 21 -15.99 -2.12 9.71
N TRP A 22 -14.93 -2.16 8.90
CA TRP A 22 -15.01 -1.78 7.49
C TRP A 22 -15.84 -2.74 6.60
N PRO A 23 -15.68 -4.07 6.64
CA PRO A 23 -16.49 -4.99 5.82
C PRO A 23 -18.00 -4.91 6.11
N PRO A 24 -18.48 -4.85 7.38
CA PRO A 24 -19.90 -4.62 7.66
C PRO A 24 -20.42 -3.31 7.05
N MET A 25 -19.63 -2.23 7.08
CA MET A 25 -20.00 -0.96 6.43
C MET A 25 -20.08 -1.09 4.91
N ALA A 26 -19.16 -1.82 4.27
CA ALA A 26 -19.22 -2.09 2.84
C ALA A 26 -20.46 -2.95 2.47
N ILE A 27 -20.77 -3.97 3.27
CA ILE A 27 -21.99 -4.78 3.11
C ILE A 27 -23.24 -3.92 3.26
N LEU A 28 -23.26 -2.99 4.23
CA LEU A 28 -24.37 -2.06 4.42
C LEU A 28 -24.56 -1.16 3.19
N VAL A 29 -23.49 -0.62 2.61
CA VAL A 29 -23.58 0.17 1.36
C VAL A 29 -24.18 -0.68 0.23
N CYS A 30 -23.70 -1.91 0.04
CA CYS A 30 -24.25 -2.82 -0.97
C CYS A 30 -25.73 -3.16 -0.71
N GLY A 31 -26.10 -3.41 0.54
CA GLY A 31 -27.49 -3.69 0.94
C GLY A 31 -28.40 -2.49 0.72
N MET A 32 -27.95 -1.27 1.03
CA MET A 32 -28.71 -0.05 0.77
C MET A 32 -28.95 0.16 -0.73
N LEU A 33 -27.95 -0.12 -1.56
CA LEU A 33 -28.11 -0.13 -3.03
C LEU A 33 -29.11 -1.20 -3.48
N TRP A 34 -29.02 -2.41 -2.93
CA TRP A 34 -29.88 -3.54 -3.30
C TRP A 34 -31.37 -3.31 -2.97
N PHE A 35 -31.65 -2.62 -1.87
CA PHE A 35 -33.00 -2.32 -1.41
C PHE A 35 -33.44 -0.88 -1.73
N ASP A 36 -32.74 -0.18 -2.64
CA ASP A 36 -33.05 1.19 -3.09
C ASP A 36 -33.15 2.23 -1.95
N PHE A 37 -32.45 2.03 -0.84
CA PHE A 37 -32.34 2.99 0.26
C PHE A 37 -31.32 4.08 -0.07
N THR A 38 -31.75 5.09 -0.82
CA THR A 38 -30.86 6.14 -1.36
C THR A 38 -30.65 7.35 -0.43
N ALA A 39 -31.57 7.61 0.50
CA ALA A 39 -31.59 8.84 1.32
C ALA A 39 -30.30 9.08 2.14
N LEU A 40 -29.72 8.01 2.71
CA LEU A 40 -28.49 8.09 3.52
C LEU A 40 -27.26 7.50 2.82
N LEU A 41 -27.44 6.95 1.61
CA LEU A 41 -26.40 6.21 0.90
C LEU A 41 -25.10 7.02 0.72
N PRO A 42 -25.12 8.30 0.30
CA PRO A 42 -23.88 9.07 0.15
C PRO A 42 -23.12 9.23 1.47
N ALA A 43 -23.83 9.45 2.58
CA ALA A 43 -23.24 9.60 3.90
C ALA A 43 -22.63 8.29 4.41
N VAL A 44 -23.35 7.16 4.23
CA VAL A 44 -22.87 5.82 4.63
C VAL A 44 -21.68 5.38 3.77
N ALA A 45 -21.73 5.65 2.46
CA ALA A 45 -20.61 5.38 1.55
C ALA A 45 -19.38 6.23 1.88
N LEU A 46 -19.55 7.52 2.17
CA LEU A 46 -18.46 8.38 2.62
C LEU A 46 -17.87 7.88 3.94
N ALA A 47 -18.71 7.52 4.92
CA ALA A 47 -18.25 6.93 6.17
C ALA A 47 -17.47 5.63 5.95
N CYS A 48 -17.94 4.75 5.05
CA CYS A 48 -17.24 3.52 4.67
C CYS A 48 -15.85 3.82 4.09
N CYS A 49 -15.74 4.79 3.18
CA CYS A 49 -14.46 5.24 2.64
C CYS A 49 -13.53 5.79 3.72
N LEU A 50 -14.03 6.65 4.62
CA LEU A 50 -13.24 7.24 5.71
C LEU A 50 -12.75 6.17 6.70
N ILE A 51 -13.57 5.18 7.03
CA ILE A 51 -13.17 4.05 7.88
C ILE A 51 -12.08 3.22 7.19
N GLY A 52 -12.20 2.97 5.88
CA GLY A 52 -11.17 2.28 5.10
C GLY A 52 -9.84 3.04 5.11
N LEU A 53 -9.88 4.35 4.86
CA LEU A 53 -8.69 5.22 4.91
C LEU A 53 -8.07 5.26 6.31
N LEU A 54 -8.89 5.30 7.36
CA LEU A 54 -8.44 5.24 8.75
C LEU A 54 -7.81 3.88 9.10
N GLY A 55 -8.32 2.79 8.51
CA GLY A 55 -7.73 1.46 8.64
C GLY A 55 -6.31 1.43 8.06
N VAL A 56 -6.13 1.95 6.85
CA VAL A 56 -4.81 2.09 6.21
C VAL A 56 -3.86 2.95 7.06
N PHE A 57 -4.35 4.04 7.63
CA PHE A 57 -3.58 4.86 8.57
C PHE A 57 -3.11 4.04 9.78
N CYS A 58 -3.99 3.25 10.39
CA CYS A 58 -3.62 2.41 11.53
C CYS A 58 -2.56 1.39 11.15
N SER A 59 -2.66 0.76 9.98
CA SER A 59 -1.61 -0.15 9.47
C SER A 59 -0.27 0.55 9.34
N VAL A 60 -0.25 1.77 8.80
CA VAL A 60 0.99 2.56 8.69
C VAL A 60 1.60 2.80 10.07
N MET A 61 0.77 3.20 11.04
CA MET A 61 1.23 3.52 12.39
C MET A 61 1.80 2.32 13.14
N VAL A 62 1.31 1.10 12.89
CA VAL A 62 1.91 -0.13 13.44
C VAL A 62 3.39 -0.25 13.08
N TYR A 63 3.80 0.21 11.89
CA TYR A 63 5.19 0.17 11.46
C TYR A 63 5.97 1.41 11.85
N ALA A 64 5.34 2.59 11.72
CA ALA A 64 5.98 3.87 12.06
C ALA A 64 6.43 3.91 13.54
N ASP A 65 5.65 3.31 14.44
CA ASP A 65 5.92 3.25 15.88
C ASP A 65 7.18 2.42 16.23
N THR A 66 7.70 1.61 15.30
CA THR A 66 8.94 0.83 15.53
C THR A 66 10.23 1.62 15.26
N HIS A 67 10.12 2.88 14.80
CA HIS A 67 11.23 3.82 14.59
C HIS A 67 12.36 3.28 13.69
N ARG A 68 12.04 2.39 12.73
CA ARG A 68 13.01 1.92 11.73
C ARG A 68 13.12 2.94 10.59
N ASP A 69 14.34 3.27 10.16
CA ASP A 69 14.60 4.23 9.07
C ASP A 69 13.84 3.93 7.78
N PHE A 70 13.63 2.65 7.47
CA PHE A 70 12.90 2.24 6.27
C PHE A 70 11.38 2.40 6.39
N TRP A 71 10.86 2.45 7.61
CA TRP A 71 9.43 2.56 7.93
C TRP A 71 9.03 3.94 8.46
N ARG A 72 9.86 4.96 8.20
CA ARG A 72 9.49 6.35 8.47
C ARG A 72 8.07 6.68 7.98
N ILE A 73 7.37 7.48 8.77
CA ILE A 73 5.94 7.75 8.57
C ILE A 73 5.63 8.32 7.18
N ASP A 74 6.44 9.26 6.69
CA ASP A 74 6.31 9.89 5.37
C ASP A 74 6.35 8.85 4.24
N ARG A 75 7.33 7.94 4.27
CA ARG A 75 7.50 6.88 3.27
C ARG A 75 6.46 5.78 3.41
N SER A 76 6.11 5.41 4.64
CA SER A 76 5.11 4.38 4.92
C SER A 76 3.71 4.84 4.49
N LEU A 77 3.30 6.06 4.85
CA LEU A 77 2.03 6.65 4.40
C LEU A 77 1.92 6.58 2.89
N ALA A 78 2.93 7.08 2.20
CA ALA A 78 2.85 7.23 0.77
C ALA A 78 2.95 5.89 0.01
N ARG A 79 3.61 4.88 0.57
CA ARG A 79 3.57 3.52 0.01
C ARG A 79 2.21 2.86 0.18
N PHE A 80 1.59 2.97 1.35
CA PHE A 80 0.30 2.32 1.64
C PHE A 80 -0.87 3.02 0.94
N TYR A 81 -0.97 4.34 1.08
CA TYR A 81 -1.98 5.11 0.36
C TYR A 81 -1.72 5.11 -1.15
N GLY A 82 -0.45 5.07 -1.57
CA GLY A 82 -0.09 4.86 -2.96
C GLY A 82 -0.64 3.53 -3.49
N THR A 83 -0.51 2.42 -2.75
CA THR A 83 -1.13 1.14 -3.11
C THR A 83 -2.65 1.25 -3.18
N ALA A 84 -3.28 1.85 -2.16
CA ALA A 84 -4.74 2.00 -2.13
C ALA A 84 -5.25 2.83 -3.32
N LEU A 85 -4.56 3.92 -3.65
CA LEU A 85 -4.90 4.78 -4.77
C LEU A 85 -4.66 4.09 -6.12
N LEU A 86 -3.49 3.49 -6.33
CA LEU A 86 -3.10 2.84 -7.58
C LEU A 86 -3.92 1.57 -7.87
N ALA A 87 -4.01 0.64 -6.92
CA ALA A 87 -4.77 -0.60 -7.09
C ALA A 87 -6.28 -0.36 -7.01
N GLY A 88 -6.71 0.52 -6.11
CA GLY A 88 -8.13 0.85 -5.96
C GLY A 88 -8.70 1.51 -7.20
N SER A 89 -7.97 2.46 -7.80
CA SER A 89 -8.38 3.07 -9.06
C SER A 89 -8.34 2.09 -10.22
N SER A 90 -7.33 1.19 -10.32
CA SER A 90 -7.30 0.18 -11.40
C SER A 90 -8.50 -0.76 -11.32
N ILE A 91 -8.83 -1.27 -10.13
CA ILE A 91 -10.03 -2.12 -9.93
C ILE A 91 -11.29 -1.35 -10.29
N SER A 92 -11.40 -0.08 -9.86
CA SER A 92 -12.58 0.75 -10.14
C SER A 92 -12.75 1.00 -11.64
N ILE A 93 -11.65 1.25 -12.36
CA ILE A 93 -11.64 1.34 -13.83
C ILE A 93 -12.09 0.02 -14.44
N ALA A 94 -11.62 -1.12 -13.94
CA ALA A 94 -12.00 -2.43 -14.48
C ALA A 94 -13.48 -2.76 -14.29
N ILE A 95 -14.02 -2.47 -13.11
CA ILE A 95 -15.45 -2.68 -12.82
C ILE A 95 -16.30 -1.74 -13.68
N THR A 96 -15.97 -0.45 -13.72
CA THR A 96 -16.75 0.53 -14.49
C THR A 96 -16.65 0.29 -15.99
N ALA A 97 -15.49 -0.08 -16.53
CA ALA A 97 -15.33 -0.45 -17.94
C ALA A 97 -16.11 -1.73 -18.32
N TYR A 98 -16.41 -2.59 -17.35
CA TYR A 98 -17.21 -3.79 -17.58
C TYR A 98 -18.72 -3.49 -17.57
N LEU A 99 -19.15 -2.55 -16.74
CA LEU A 99 -20.57 -2.21 -16.54
C LEU A 99 -21.06 -1.08 -17.46
N GLU A 100 -20.18 -0.13 -17.77
CA GLU A 100 -20.49 1.12 -18.48
C GLU A 100 -19.65 1.23 -19.76
N PRO A 101 -20.12 1.94 -20.80
CA PRO A 101 -19.36 2.13 -22.03
C PRO A 101 -18.02 2.83 -21.84
N SER A 102 -17.90 3.70 -20.83
CA SER A 102 -16.63 4.36 -20.51
C SER A 102 -16.49 4.64 -19.01
N PRO A 103 -15.31 4.37 -18.42
CA PRO A 103 -15.02 4.73 -17.04
C PRO A 103 -15.02 6.26 -16.83
N PRO A 104 -15.48 6.75 -15.67
CA PRO A 104 -15.38 8.16 -15.31
C PRO A 104 -13.93 8.67 -15.37
N GLY A 105 -13.72 9.83 -16.01
CA GLY A 105 -12.39 10.42 -16.23
C GLY A 105 -11.56 10.65 -14.96
N PHE A 106 -12.21 10.95 -13.83
CA PHE A 106 -11.52 11.16 -12.56
C PHE A 106 -10.78 9.90 -12.07
N LEU A 107 -11.25 8.69 -12.43
CA LEU A 107 -10.57 7.44 -12.06
C LEU A 107 -9.20 7.32 -12.72
N TRP A 108 -9.08 7.75 -13.97
CA TRP A 108 -7.80 7.82 -14.69
C TRP A 108 -6.85 8.83 -14.05
N GLY A 109 -7.39 9.97 -13.58
CA GLY A 109 -6.62 10.95 -12.81
C GLY A 109 -6.08 10.38 -11.50
N LEU A 110 -6.92 9.66 -10.74
CA LEU A 110 -6.51 8.98 -9.51
C LEU A 110 -5.46 7.89 -9.78
N PHE A 111 -5.65 7.10 -10.84
CA PHE A 111 -4.67 6.09 -11.27
C PHE A 111 -3.33 6.72 -11.63
N GLY A 112 -3.32 7.75 -12.47
CA GLY A 112 -2.10 8.46 -12.88
C GLY A 112 -1.38 9.10 -11.69
N LEU A 113 -2.12 9.74 -10.78
CA LEU A 113 -1.57 10.30 -9.56
C LEU A 113 -0.94 9.22 -8.67
N GLY A 114 -1.65 8.11 -8.44
CA GLY A 114 -1.15 6.98 -7.68
C GLY A 114 0.10 6.37 -8.30
N LEU A 115 0.11 6.20 -9.63
CA LEU A 115 1.24 5.69 -10.38
C LEU A 115 2.46 6.59 -10.20
N ILE A 116 2.33 7.90 -10.48
CA ILE A 116 3.45 8.84 -10.40
C ILE A 116 3.97 8.98 -8.96
N ALA A 117 3.08 9.26 -8.01
CA ALA A 117 3.46 9.50 -6.63
C ALA A 117 4.16 8.26 -6.03
N LYS A 118 3.55 7.09 -6.17
CA LYS A 118 4.08 5.85 -5.59
C LYS A 118 5.40 5.44 -6.24
N THR A 119 5.50 5.52 -7.57
CA THR A 119 6.74 5.16 -8.28
C THR A 119 7.87 6.11 -7.92
N ALA A 120 7.61 7.42 -7.80
CA ALA A 120 8.61 8.39 -7.35
C ALA A 120 9.17 8.02 -5.97
N ILE A 121 8.31 7.64 -5.02
CA ILE A 121 8.72 7.24 -3.67
C ILE A 121 9.52 5.94 -3.69
N GLU A 122 9.09 4.95 -4.46
CA GLU A 122 9.80 3.67 -4.56
C GLU A 122 11.17 3.82 -5.23
N ILE A 123 11.26 4.59 -6.32
CA ILE A 123 12.54 4.91 -6.98
C ILE A 123 13.45 5.70 -6.03
N SER A 124 12.91 6.70 -5.32
CA SER A 124 13.69 7.48 -4.34
C SER A 124 14.29 6.61 -3.24
N SER A 125 13.66 5.47 -2.92
CA SER A 125 14.16 4.53 -1.92
C SER A 125 15.37 3.71 -2.39
N LEU A 126 15.68 3.72 -3.69
CA LEU A 126 16.84 3.06 -4.29
C LEU A 126 18.04 4.01 -4.44
N LEU A 127 17.80 5.33 -4.50
CA LEU A 127 18.85 6.34 -4.66
C LEU A 127 20.01 6.24 -3.65
N PRO A 128 19.77 5.94 -2.35
CA PRO A 128 20.85 5.82 -1.37
C PRO A 128 21.90 4.75 -1.69
N ALA A 129 21.60 3.78 -2.57
CA ALA A 129 22.59 2.78 -3.02
C ALA A 129 23.79 3.42 -3.74
N ARG A 130 23.60 4.60 -4.34
CA ARG A 130 24.63 5.31 -5.11
C ARG A 130 25.56 6.17 -4.26
N HIS A 131 25.16 6.50 -3.03
CA HIS A 131 25.95 7.36 -2.16
C HIS A 131 27.16 6.61 -1.61
N GLY A 132 28.30 7.27 -1.41
CA GLY A 132 29.51 6.67 -0.83
C GLY A 132 29.32 6.28 0.64
N ASP A 133 28.67 7.16 1.41
CA ASP A 133 28.53 7.02 2.86
C ASP A 133 27.61 5.88 3.28
N TRP A 134 27.92 5.26 4.41
CA TRP A 134 27.09 4.21 5.00
C TRP A 134 25.85 4.79 5.69
N SER A 135 24.68 4.21 5.41
CA SER A 135 23.42 4.52 6.10
C SER A 135 22.48 3.31 6.09
N TYR A 136 21.50 3.27 7.00
CA TYR A 136 20.47 2.23 6.97
C TYR A 136 19.63 2.30 5.69
N ALA A 137 19.37 3.50 5.18
CA ALA A 137 18.71 3.70 3.90
C ALA A 137 19.50 3.09 2.72
N LYS A 138 20.83 3.25 2.71
CA LYS A 138 21.71 2.59 1.73
C LYS A 138 21.65 1.07 1.85
N LYS A 139 21.73 0.52 3.08
CA LYS A 139 21.61 -0.93 3.29
C LYS A 139 20.27 -1.47 2.80
N SER A 140 19.16 -0.79 3.05
CA SER A 140 17.85 -1.14 2.52
C SER A 140 17.76 -1.07 1.00
N ALA A 141 18.41 -0.09 0.36
CA ALA A 141 18.49 0.01 -1.10
C ALA A 141 19.32 -1.15 -1.70
N LEU A 142 20.46 -1.49 -1.09
CA LEU A 142 21.30 -2.62 -1.51
C LEU A 142 20.61 -3.97 -1.32
N LEU A 143 19.79 -4.14 -0.27
CA LEU A 143 18.97 -5.35 -0.11
C LEU A 143 17.97 -5.51 -1.27
N GLN A 144 17.35 -4.40 -1.70
CA GLN A 144 16.42 -4.39 -2.84
C GLN A 144 17.11 -4.70 -4.16
N LEU A 145 18.29 -4.12 -4.39
CA LEU A 145 19.04 -4.27 -5.64
C LEU A 145 19.87 -5.56 -5.72
N GLY A 146 20.16 -6.20 -4.59
CA GLY A 146 20.92 -7.45 -4.51
C GLY A 146 20.01 -8.65 -4.25
N PRO A 147 19.89 -9.14 -3.00
CA PRO A 147 19.14 -10.36 -2.70
C PRO A 147 17.66 -10.36 -3.13
N LEU A 148 17.03 -9.18 -3.20
CA LEU A 148 15.61 -9.03 -3.55
C LEU A 148 15.38 -8.56 -4.99
N HIS A 149 16.42 -8.55 -5.84
CA HIS A 149 16.34 -7.97 -7.19
C HIS A 149 15.26 -8.64 -8.04
N GLN A 150 15.07 -9.97 -7.94
CA GLN A 150 14.03 -10.67 -8.69
C GLN A 150 12.63 -10.18 -8.30
N THR A 151 12.37 -10.02 -7.00
CA THR A 151 11.10 -9.48 -6.52
C THR A 151 10.90 -8.04 -6.99
N LEU A 152 11.97 -7.22 -7.00
CA LEU A 152 11.94 -5.85 -7.48
C LEU A 152 11.65 -5.79 -8.99
N THR A 153 12.37 -6.55 -9.81
CA THR A 153 12.20 -6.55 -11.28
C THR A 153 10.83 -7.09 -11.68
N THR A 154 10.39 -8.21 -11.12
CA THR A 154 9.03 -8.74 -11.38
C THR A 154 7.96 -7.73 -11.01
N ARG A 155 8.10 -7.04 -9.87
CA ARG A 155 7.17 -5.98 -9.46
C ARG A 155 7.09 -4.85 -10.49
N TRP A 156 8.23 -4.36 -11.00
CA TRP A 156 8.24 -3.31 -12.03
C TRP A 156 7.68 -3.78 -13.37
N LEU A 157 7.98 -5.01 -13.78
CA LEU A 157 7.41 -5.61 -14.99
C LEU A 157 5.89 -5.70 -14.90
N LEU A 158 5.37 -6.20 -13.79
CA LEU A 158 3.92 -6.30 -13.56
C LEU A 158 3.24 -4.93 -13.57
N LEU A 159 3.88 -3.90 -12.99
CA LEU A 159 3.35 -2.54 -13.02
C LEU A 159 3.31 -1.97 -14.45
N VAL A 160 4.39 -2.12 -15.22
CA VAL A 160 4.48 -1.61 -16.59
C VAL A 160 3.50 -2.34 -17.51
N LEU A 161 3.48 -3.67 -17.46
CA LEU A 161 2.55 -4.48 -18.24
C LEU A 161 1.10 -4.20 -17.85
N GLY A 162 0.81 -4.12 -16.55
CA GLY A 162 -0.52 -3.78 -16.04
C GLY A 162 -0.99 -2.40 -16.50
N ALA A 163 -0.14 -1.37 -16.38
CA ALA A 163 -0.47 -0.02 -16.84
C ALA A 163 -0.68 0.04 -18.36
N ALA A 164 0.14 -0.65 -19.15
CA ALA A 164 0.00 -0.72 -20.61
C ALA A 164 -1.28 -1.46 -21.03
N MET A 165 -1.64 -2.54 -20.32
CA MET A 165 -2.83 -3.33 -20.60
C MET A 165 -4.13 -2.68 -20.12
N LEU A 166 -4.06 -1.62 -19.31
CA LEU A 166 -5.25 -1.03 -18.66
C LEU A 166 -6.29 -0.53 -19.66
N LEU A 167 -5.87 -0.06 -20.84
CA LEU A 167 -6.77 0.38 -21.92
C LEU A 167 -7.31 -0.77 -22.77
N LEU A 168 -6.61 -1.90 -22.84
CA LEU A 168 -6.94 -3.02 -23.72
C LEU A 168 -7.79 -4.07 -23.01
N ASN A 169 -7.43 -4.38 -21.77
CA ASN A 169 -8.13 -5.32 -20.90
C ASN A 169 -8.00 -4.87 -19.44
N PRO A 170 -8.89 -3.98 -18.97
CA PRO A 170 -8.85 -3.42 -17.62
C PRO A 170 -8.84 -4.48 -16.50
N ILE A 171 -9.53 -5.60 -16.70
CA ILE A 171 -9.62 -6.69 -15.74
C ILE A 171 -8.26 -7.38 -15.59
N ALA A 172 -7.67 -7.83 -16.71
CA ALA A 172 -6.34 -8.45 -16.70
C ALA A 172 -5.28 -7.49 -16.18
N ALA A 173 -5.34 -6.22 -16.57
CA ALA A 173 -4.47 -5.16 -16.08
C ALA A 173 -4.55 -5.01 -14.55
N SER A 174 -5.75 -5.03 -13.98
CA SER A 174 -5.95 -4.94 -12.53
C SER A 174 -5.34 -6.10 -11.77
N PHE A 175 -5.43 -7.34 -12.29
CA PHE A 175 -4.75 -8.49 -11.71
C PHE A 175 -3.22 -8.36 -11.75
N LEU A 176 -2.66 -7.85 -12.84
CA LEU A 176 -1.23 -7.59 -12.96
C LEU A 176 -0.77 -6.51 -11.96
N ILE A 177 -1.51 -5.41 -11.86
CA ILE A 177 -1.24 -4.31 -10.92
C ILE A 177 -1.31 -4.83 -9.49
N LEU A 178 -2.37 -5.53 -9.11
CA LEU A 178 -2.52 -6.12 -7.77
C LEU A 178 -1.39 -7.08 -7.42
N SER A 179 -0.96 -7.91 -8.38
CA SER A 179 0.17 -8.82 -8.20
C SER A 179 1.48 -8.04 -7.98
N GLY A 180 1.69 -6.96 -8.75
CA GLY A 180 2.83 -6.05 -8.54
C GLY A 180 2.79 -5.36 -7.17
N GLU A 181 1.61 -4.94 -6.72
CA GLU A 181 1.38 -4.31 -5.42
C GLU A 181 1.62 -5.29 -4.25
N TRP A 182 1.26 -6.56 -4.42
CA TRP A 182 1.60 -7.62 -3.48
C TRP A 182 3.12 -7.79 -3.34
N LEU A 183 3.84 -7.80 -4.46
CA LEU A 183 5.31 -7.85 -4.43
C LEU A 183 5.91 -6.59 -3.82
N ALA A 184 5.37 -5.40 -4.10
CA ALA A 184 5.80 -4.15 -3.46
C ALA A 184 5.62 -4.21 -1.94
N ARG A 185 4.52 -4.82 -1.45
CA ARG A 185 4.31 -5.07 -0.02
C ARG A 185 5.33 -6.05 0.54
N SER A 186 5.67 -7.11 -0.20
CA SER A 186 6.71 -8.06 0.23
C SER A 186 8.09 -7.38 0.36
N LEU A 187 8.43 -6.46 -0.56
CA LEU A 187 9.65 -5.67 -0.49
C LEU A 187 9.65 -4.73 0.71
N PHE A 188 8.50 -4.11 1.03
CA PHE A 188 8.37 -3.25 2.21
C PHE A 188 8.79 -3.96 3.51
N PHE A 189 8.48 -5.23 3.65
CA PHE A 189 8.84 -6.03 4.82
C PHE A 189 10.27 -6.56 4.78
N ARG A 190 10.72 -7.03 3.61
CA ARG A 190 12.01 -7.73 3.45
C ARG A 190 13.20 -6.77 3.34
N ALA A 191 12.99 -5.55 2.86
CA ALA A 191 14.06 -4.58 2.63
C ALA A 191 14.49 -3.81 3.89
N VAL A 192 13.94 -4.13 5.06
CA VAL A 192 14.24 -3.41 6.31
C VAL A 192 15.59 -3.86 6.86
N ALA A 193 16.52 -2.92 6.95
CA ALA A 193 17.75 -3.14 7.70
C ALA A 193 17.48 -2.98 9.20
N ALA A 194 17.58 -4.06 9.97
CA ALA A 194 17.56 -3.97 11.43
C ALA A 194 18.90 -3.36 11.94
N PRO A 195 18.85 -2.48 12.97
CA PRO A 195 20.04 -2.10 13.73
C PRO A 195 20.74 -3.35 14.27
N LYS A 196 22.08 -3.36 14.27
CA LYS A 196 22.83 -4.42 14.99
C LYS A 196 22.52 -4.28 16.48
N MET A 197 22.28 -5.40 17.16
CA MET A 197 22.14 -5.39 18.62
C MET A 197 23.46 -4.90 19.25
N PRO A 198 23.43 -3.93 20.19
CA PRO A 198 24.60 -3.62 20.99
C PRO A 198 24.88 -4.83 21.88
N GLY A 199 25.98 -5.54 21.62
CA GLY A 199 26.36 -6.70 22.43
C GLY A 199 27.10 -7.83 21.70
N ASN A 200 27.22 -7.81 20.37
CA ASN A 200 28.11 -8.76 19.71
C ASN A 200 29.52 -8.15 19.65
N PRO A 201 30.50 -8.61 20.47
CA PRO A 201 31.88 -8.17 20.33
C PRO A 201 32.32 -8.48 18.90
N SER A 202 32.95 -7.49 18.26
CA SER A 202 33.57 -7.68 16.96
C SER A 202 34.51 -8.89 17.04
N SER A 203 34.21 -9.95 16.30
CA SER A 203 35.23 -10.92 15.93
C SER A 203 36.20 -10.20 15.02
N SER A 204 37.20 -9.57 15.62
CA SER A 204 38.46 -9.22 14.97
C SER A 204 39.11 -10.54 14.58
N THR A 205 38.92 -10.95 13.33
CA THR A 205 39.78 -11.94 12.70
C THR A 205 40.53 -11.21 11.59
N SER A 206 41.80 -10.98 11.91
CA SER A 206 42.97 -10.80 11.05
C SER A 206 42.86 -11.37 9.64
#